data_AF-T1GZU4-F1
#
_entry.id   AF-T1GZU4-F1
#
_cell.length_a   1.000
_cell.length_b   1.000
_cell.length_c   1.000
_cell.angle_alpha   90.00
_cell.angle_beta   90.00
_cell.angle_gamma   90.00
#
_symmetry.space_group_name_H-M   'P 1'
#
loop_
_entity.id
_entity.type
_entity.pdbx_description
1 polymer ?
#
loop_
_entity_poly.entity_id
_entity_poly.type
_entity_poly.pdbx_seq_one_letter_code
_entity_poly.pdbx_strand_id
1 'polypeptide(L)' 'KTKDSSVVQLNKKADWVIANIQQTGFYRVAYDDQSNEAITNALKSENNGGIHENNRAQFLDDLLSFADGGRKSYDY' A
#
# COMPACT_ATOMS: atom_id res chain seq x y z
N LYS A 1 4.03 -20.09 12.98
CA LYS A 1 3.35 -18.91 13.57
C LYS A 1 2.09 -18.67 12.77
N THR A 2 0.92 -18.80 13.39
CA THR A 2 -0.38 -18.59 12.76
C THR A 2 -0.49 -17.12 12.38
N LYS A 3 -0.71 -16.82 11.10
CA LYS A 3 -1.00 -15.47 10.62
C LYS A 3 -2.45 -15.19 11.04
N ASP A 4 -2.65 -14.47 12.13
CA ASP A 4 -3.99 -14.01 12.50
C ASP A 4 -4.49 -13.08 11.39
N SER A 5 -5.48 -13.53 10.62
CA SER A 5 -6.10 -12.77 9.55
C SER A 5 -7.44 -12.21 10.04
N SER A 6 -7.58 -10.89 9.98
CA SER A 6 -8.86 -10.23 10.19
C SER A 6 -9.38 -9.73 8.85
N VAL A 7 -10.62 -10.08 8.52
CA VAL A 7 -11.28 -9.64 7.29
C VAL A 7 -12.20 -8.47 7.62
N VAL A 8 -11.97 -7.32 6.98
CA VAL A 8 -12.86 -6.16 7.07
C VAL A 8 -13.67 -6.09 5.78
N GLN A 9 -15.00 -6.09 5.90
CA GLN A 9 -15.90 -5.94 4.75
C GLN A 9 -16.13 -4.45 4.47
N LEU A 10 -15.97 -4.06 3.20
CA LEU A 10 -16.26 -2.69 2.77
C LEU A 10 -17.74 -2.55 2.43
N ASN A 11 -18.39 -1.54 2.99
CA ASN A 11 -19.82 -1.26 2.82
C ASN A 11 -20.17 -0.79 1.40
N LYS A 12 -19.16 -0.47 0.60
CA LYS A 12 -19.24 0.03 -0.78
C LYS A 12 -18.11 -0.55 -1.59
N LYS A 13 -18.33 -0.70 -2.90
CA LYS A 13 -17.22 -0.97 -3.84
C LYS A 13 -16.27 0.23 -3.81
N ALA A 14 -15.00 -0.05 -3.55
CA ALA A 14 -13.92 0.92 -3.60
C ALA A 14 -13.08 0.63 -4.83
N ASP A 15 -12.73 1.66 -5.59
CA ASP A 15 -11.89 1.54 -6.79
C ASP A 15 -10.41 1.33 -6.41
N TRP A 16 -9.99 1.84 -5.26
CA TRP A 16 -8.66 1.66 -4.68
C TRP A 16 -8.75 1.80 -3.15
N VAL A 17 -7.75 1.26 -2.44
CA VAL A 17 -7.69 1.30 -0.97
C VAL A 17 -6.27 1.64 -0.55
N ILE A 18 -6.12 2.60 0.38
CA ILE A 18 -4.85 2.90 1.05
C ILE A 18 -5.05 2.68 2.55
N ALA A 19 -4.16 1.88 3.14
CA ALA A 19 -4.06 1.71 4.58
C ALA A 19 -2.92 2.57 5.15
N ASN A 20 -2.92 2.73 6.48
CA ASN A 20 -2.00 3.62 7.20
C ASN A 20 -2.05 5.08 6.73
N ILE A 21 -3.24 5.70 6.76
CA ILE A 21 -3.44 7.08 6.32
C ILE A 21 -2.45 8.03 7.02
N GLN A 22 -1.72 8.78 6.19
CA GLN A 22 -0.67 9.73 6.51
C GLN A 22 0.45 9.14 7.37
N GLN A 23 0.71 7.84 7.24
CA GLN A 23 1.77 7.13 7.97
C GLN A 23 1.66 7.30 9.49
N THR A 24 0.43 7.38 10.01
CA THR A 24 0.16 7.56 11.45
C THR A 24 0.56 6.35 12.29
N GLY A 25 0.59 5.16 11.69
CA GLY A 25 1.04 3.93 12.30
C GLY A 25 2.48 3.54 11.91
N PHE A 26 3.18 2.90 12.83
CA PHE A 26 4.54 2.39 12.61
C PHE A 26 4.53 1.00 11.94
N TYR A 27 3.98 0.92 10.73
CA TYR A 27 3.95 -0.30 9.91
C TYR A 27 3.90 0.02 8.42
N ARG A 28 4.38 -0.93 7.60
CA ARG A 28 4.34 -0.88 6.13
C ARG A 28 3.18 -1.69 5.59
N VAL A 29 2.61 -1.28 4.46
CA VAL A 29 1.48 -1.96 3.85
C VAL A 29 1.93 -2.65 2.57
N ALA A 30 1.84 -3.98 2.54
CA ALA A 30 2.03 -4.77 1.32
C ALA A 30 0.67 -4.99 0.66
N TYR A 31 0.50 -4.37 -0.51
CA TYR A 31 -0.69 -4.55 -1.36
C TYR A 31 -0.46 -5.70 -2.35
N ASP A 32 -1.54 -6.37 -2.76
CA ASP A 32 -1.49 -7.30 -3.88
C ASP A 32 -1.36 -6.57 -5.22
N ASP A 33 -1.07 -7.31 -6.28
CA ASP A 33 -0.83 -6.74 -7.62
C ASP A 33 -2.03 -5.93 -8.13
N GLN A 34 -3.26 -6.42 -7.87
CA GLN A 34 -4.48 -5.74 -8.29
C GLN A 34 -4.65 -4.39 -7.57
N SER A 35 -4.38 -4.34 -6.27
CA SER A 35 -4.43 -3.12 -5.46
C SER A 35 -3.31 -2.15 -5.85
N ASN A 36 -2.10 -2.64 -6.12
CA ASN A 36 -0.99 -1.83 -6.63
C ASN A 36 -1.34 -1.18 -7.97
N GLU A 37 -1.95 -1.92 -8.89
CA GLU A 37 -2.41 -1.39 -10.18
C GLU A 37 -3.51 -0.35 -9.98
N ALA A 38 -4.51 -0.63 -9.13
CA ALA A 38 -5.60 0.29 -8.83
C ALA A 38 -5.10 1.63 -8.23
N ILE A 39 -4.20 1.57 -7.25
CA ILE A 39 -3.58 2.76 -6.65
C ILE A 39 -2.75 3.50 -7.70
N THR A 40 -1.96 2.79 -8.50
CA THR A 40 -1.16 3.40 -9.57
C THR A 40 -2.03 4.12 -10.60
N ASN A 41 -3.17 3.53 -10.97
CA ASN A 41 -4.13 4.15 -11.88
C ASN A 41 -4.77 5.39 -11.26
N ALA A 42 -5.09 5.36 -9.96
CA ALA A 42 -5.56 6.53 -9.23
C ALA A 42 -4.50 7.64 -9.16
N LEU A 43 -3.22 7.32 -8.92
CA LEU A 43 -2.13 8.30 -8.93
C LEU A 43 -1.94 8.96 -10.29
N LYS A 44 -2.23 8.26 -11.39
CA LYS A 44 -2.15 8.79 -12.76
C LYS A 44 -3.39 9.59 -13.17
N SER A 45 -4.49 9.53 -12.42
CA SER A 45 -5.71 10.27 -12.73
C SER A 45 -5.61 11.74 -12.33
N GLU A 46 -6.61 12.53 -12.70
CA GLU A 46 -6.71 13.92 -12.26
C GLU A 46 -6.60 14.02 -10.73
N ASN A 47 -5.86 15.04 -10.26
CA ASN A 47 -5.58 15.27 -8.85
C ASN A 47 -5.07 14.04 -8.07
N ASN A 48 -4.36 13.12 -8.73
CA ASN A 48 -3.84 11.87 -8.15
C ASN A 48 -4.95 11.02 -7.48
N GLY A 49 -6.16 11.05 -8.02
CA GLY A 49 -7.30 10.32 -7.47
C GLY A 49 -7.80 10.85 -6.13
N GLY A 50 -7.36 12.06 -5.74
CA GLY A 50 -7.64 12.62 -4.41
C GLY A 50 -6.77 12.03 -3.30
N ILE A 51 -5.74 11.24 -3.63
CA ILE A 51 -4.83 10.67 -2.65
C ILE A 51 -3.92 11.78 -2.10
N HIS A 52 -3.89 11.95 -0.78
CA HIS A 52 -3.05 12.94 -0.09
C HIS A 52 -1.54 12.72 -0.34
N GLU A 53 -0.73 13.78 -0.42
CA GLU A 53 0.71 13.69 -0.74
C GLU A 53 1.50 12.72 0.14
N ASN A 54 1.29 12.75 1.46
CA ASN A 54 1.92 11.82 2.40
C ASN A 54 1.61 10.36 2.06
N ASN A 55 0.37 10.05 1.66
CA ASN A 55 -0.01 8.69 1.27
C ASN A 55 0.66 8.28 -0.05
N ARG A 56 0.87 9.22 -0.98
CA ARG A 56 1.56 8.95 -2.25
C ARG A 56 3.03 8.62 -2.02
N ALA A 57 3.69 9.41 -1.17
CA ALA A 57 5.08 9.18 -0.79
C ALA A 57 5.25 7.85 -0.05
N GLN A 58 4.37 7.56 0.91
CA GLN A 58 4.36 6.30 1.63
C GLN A 58 4.16 5.09 0.71
N PHE A 59 3.18 5.14 -0.20
CA PHE A 59 2.93 4.05 -1.14
C PHE A 59 4.16 3.75 -1.99
N LEU A 60 4.85 4.77 -2.48
CA LEU A 60 6.08 4.60 -3.25
C LEU A 60 7.23 4.02 -2.41
N ASP A 61 7.42 4.50 -1.18
CA ASP A 61 8.46 3.99 -0.27
C ASP A 61 8.21 2.52 0.10
N ASP A 62 6.97 2.16 0.40
CA ASP A 62 6.56 0.79 0.70
C ASP A 62 6.76 -0.11 -0.54
N LEU A 63 6.30 0.33 -1.72
CA LEU A 63 6.47 -0.42 -2.97
C LEU A 63 7.94 -0.66 -3.30
N LEU A 64 8.79 0.37 -3.17
CA LEU A 64 10.24 0.24 -3.40
C LEU A 64 10.88 -0.66 -2.35
N SER A 65 10.50 -0.54 -1.08
CA SER A 65 11.03 -1.38 -0.01
C SER A 65 10.72 -2.87 -0.22
N PHE A 66 9.55 -3.20 -0.77
CA PHE A 66 9.21 -4.58 -1.11
C PHE A 66 9.85 -5.04 -2.42
N ALA A 67 10.03 -4.14 -3.40
CA ALA A 67 10.76 -4.43 -4.64
C ALA A 67 12.26 -4.69 -4.37
N ASP A 68 12.89 -3.85 -3.54
CA ASP A 68 14.28 -3.99 -3.10
C ASP A 68 14.45 -5.13 -2.08
N GLY A 69 13.41 -5.42 -1.29
CA GLY A 69 13.33 -6.55 -0.36
C GLY A 69 13.41 -7.93 -1.03
N GLY A 70 13.39 -7.98 -2.37
CA GLY A 70 13.65 -9.17 -3.16
C GLY A 70 15.06 -9.76 -3.04
N ARG A 71 16.03 -9.13 -2.34
CA ARG A 71 17.32 -9.75 -1.96
C ARG A 71 18.09 -8.87 -0.97
N LYS A 72 17.90 -9.06 0.34
CA LYS A 72 19.00 -9.10 1.31
C LYS A 72 18.61 -9.99 2.48
N SER A 73 18.73 -11.31 2.27
CA SER A 73 19.14 -12.18 3.37
C SER A 73 20.50 -11.64 3.83
N TYR A 74 20.53 -10.94 4.95
CA TYR A 74 21.78 -10.85 5.70
C TYR A 74 21.90 -12.19 6.40
N ASP A 75 22.58 -13.13 5.73
CA ASP A 75 23.12 -14.32 6.40
C ASP A 75 24.13 -13.80 7.43
N TYR A 76 23.80 -14.01 8.71
CA TYR A 76 24.75 -13.98 9.82
C TYR A 76 25.26 -15.39 10.07
#